data_AF-A0A2T2RSK5-F1
#
_entry.id   AF-A0A2T2RSK5-F1
#
_cell.length_a   1.000
_cell.length_b   1.000
_cell.length_c   1.000
_cell.angle_alpha   90.00
_cell.angle_beta   90.00
_cell.angle_gamma   90.00
#
_symmetry.space_group_name_H-M   'P 1'
#
loop_
_entity.id
_entity.type
_entity.pdbx_description
1 polymer ?
#
loop_
_entity_poly.entity_id
_entity_poly.type
_entity_poly.pdbx_seq_one_letter_code
_entity_poly.pdbx_strand_id
1 'polypeptide(L)' 'MTRRYALRNDQWERIKDLLPGQEGKVGVTAKENRLFVEAVLYPYRAGIPSRDLPE' A
#
# COMPACT_ATOMS: atom_id res chain seq x y z
N MET A 1 1.45 -12.53 -14.95
CA MET A 1 2.56 -11.57 -14.88
C MET A 1 2.87 -11.31 -13.40
N THR A 2 3.84 -12.00 -12.81
CA THR A 2 4.20 -11.82 -11.40
C THR A 2 4.88 -10.46 -11.26
N ARG A 3 4.16 -9.43 -10.78
CA ARG A 3 4.75 -8.13 -10.47
C ARG A 3 5.81 -8.37 -9.38
N ARG A 4 7.10 -8.24 -9.74
CA ARG A 4 8.25 -8.49 -8.83
C ARG A 4 8.15 -7.71 -7.51
N TYR A 5 7.38 -6.62 -7.50
CA TYR A 5 7.22 -5.73 -6.36
C TYR A 5 5.78 -5.65 -5.82
N ALA A 6 4.86 -6.52 -6.25
CA ALA A 6 3.49 -6.53 -5.70
C ALA A 6 3.44 -7.09 -4.28
N LEU A 7 2.48 -6.63 -3.48
CA LEU A 7 2.28 -7.14 -2.13
C LEU A 7 1.60 -8.52 -2.22
N ARG A 8 2.22 -9.54 -1.60
CA ARG A 8 1.65 -10.89 -1.55
C ARG A 8 0.40 -10.90 -0.66
N ASN A 9 -0.57 -11.75 -1.00
CA ASN A 9 -1.84 -11.82 -0.27
C ASN A 9 -1.66 -12.14 1.22
N ASP A 10 -0.75 -13.05 1.58
CA ASP A 10 -0.45 -13.38 2.98
C ASP A 10 0.18 -12.22 3.75
N GLN A 11 0.97 -11.37 3.09
CA GLN A 11 1.50 -10.15 3.69
C GLN A 11 0.38 -9.11 3.90
N TRP A 12 -0.51 -8.99 2.91
CA TRP A 12 -1.67 -8.12 2.99
C TRP A 12 -2.61 -8.49 4.14
N GLU A 13 -2.94 -9.77 4.28
CA GLU A 13 -3.82 -10.27 5.34
C GLU A 13 -3.30 -9.97 6.75
N ARG A 14 -1.98 -9.86 6.93
CA ARG A 14 -1.36 -9.51 8.23
C ARG A 14 -1.44 -8.02 8.56
N ILE A 15 -1.47 -7.15 7.55
CA ILE A 15 -1.38 -5.70 7.76
C ILE A 15 -2.70 -4.97 7.57
N LYS A 16 -3.66 -5.57 6.84
CA LYS A 16 -4.93 -4.92 6.47
C LYS A 16 -5.68 -4.35 7.68
N ASP A 17 -5.62 -5.04 8.82
CA ASP A 17 -6.32 -4.69 10.07
C ASP A 17 -5.60 -3.65 10.93
N LEU A 18 -4.34 -3.37 10.61
CA LEU A 18 -3.51 -2.37 11.26
C LEU A 18 -3.60 -1.00 10.56
N LEU A 19 -4.19 -0.94 9.35
CA LEU A 19 -4.24 0.28 8.57
C LEU A 19 -5.33 1.24 9.10
N PRO A 20 -5.09 2.56 9.06
CA PRO A 20 -6.13 3.56 9.23
C PRO A 20 -7.04 3.61 7.99
N GLY A 21 -8.25 4.15 8.12
CA GLY A 21 -9.18 4.27 6.98
C GLY A 21 -9.84 2.96 6.55
N GLN A 22 -9.96 2.00 7.47
CA GLN A 22 -10.80 0.82 7.29
C GLN A 22 -12.29 1.15 7.45
N GLU A 23 -13.15 0.37 6.82
CA GLU A 23 -14.60 0.46 6.99
C GLU A 23 -14.95 0.32 8.48
N GLY A 24 -15.66 1.31 9.04
CA GLY A 24 -16.03 1.35 10.45
C GLY A 24 -15.02 2.03 11.40
N LYS A 25 -13.86 2.47 10.93
CA LYS A 25 -12.95 3.32 11.73
C LYS A 25 -13.17 4.80 11.44
N VAL A 26 -13.07 5.62 12.48
CA VAL A 26 -13.23 7.09 12.40
C VAL A 26 -12.17 7.69 11.48
N GLY A 27 -12.58 8.43 10.45
CA GLY A 27 -11.70 9.05 9.46
C GLY A 27 -12.17 8.83 8.01
N VAL A 28 -11.35 9.24 7.03
CA VAL A 28 -11.62 8.97 5.61
C VAL A 28 -11.40 7.47 5.35
N THR A 29 -12.45 6.75 5.02
CA THR A 29 -12.35 5.38 4.51
C THR A 29 -11.61 5.42 3.17
N ALA A 30 -10.44 4.79 3.08
CA ALA A 30 -9.76 4.72 1.80
C ALA A 30 -10.56 3.80 0.87
N LYS A 31 -10.86 4.25 -0.35
CA LYS A 31 -11.58 3.45 -1.36
C LYS A 31 -10.89 2.10 -1.61
N GLU A 32 -9.55 2.09 -1.65
CA GLU A 32 -8.76 0.87 -1.81
C GLU A 32 -7.43 0.95 -1.02
N ASN A 33 -7.47 0.51 0.25
CA ASN A 33 -6.28 0.49 1.12
C ASN A 33 -5.12 -0.33 0.54
N ARG A 34 -5.42 -1.39 -0.24
CA ARG A 34 -4.39 -2.23 -0.86
C ARG A 34 -3.60 -1.47 -1.92
N LEU A 35 -4.29 -0.73 -2.80
CA LEU A 35 -3.63 0.07 -3.83
C LEU A 35 -2.76 1.17 -3.21
N PHE A 36 -3.23 1.81 -2.13
CA PHE A 36 -2.44 2.78 -1.40
C PHE A 36 -1.14 2.17 -0.86
N VAL A 37 -1.22 1.03 -0.18
CA VAL A 37 -0.03 0.36 0.36
C VAL A 37 0.90 -0.11 -0.76
N GLU A 38 0.37 -0.63 -1.86
CA GLU A 38 1.20 -1.01 -3.02
C GLU A 38 1.90 0.20 -3.63
N ALA A 39 1.22 1.34 -3.76
CA ALA A 39 1.80 2.58 -4.26
C ALA A 39 2.89 3.13 -3.33
N VAL A 40 2.71 3.04 -2.02
CA VAL A 40 3.72 3.44 -1.03
C VAL A 40 4.93 2.50 -1.09
N LEU A 41 4.71 1.18 -1.19
CA LEU A 41 5.80 0.18 -1.20
C LEU A 41 6.57 0.14 -2.52
N TYR A 42 5.96 0.52 -3.63
CA TYR A 42 6.59 0.50 -4.95
C TYR A 42 7.92 1.27 -5.02
N PRO A 43 8.02 2.56 -4.64
CA PRO A 43 9.30 3.29 -4.71
C PRO A 43 10.36 2.68 -3.79
N TYR A 44 10.00 2.23 -2.59
CA TYR A 44 10.95 1.56 -1.69
C TYR A 44 11.50 0.25 -2.28
N ARG A 45 10.66 -0.51 -2.99
CA ARG A 45 11.07 -1.78 -3.63
C ARG A 45 11.80 -1.57 -4.97
N ALA A 46 11.45 -0.52 -5.70
CA ALA A 46 12.08 -0.15 -6.96
C ALA A 46 13.42 0.60 -6.75
N GLY A 47 13.75 0.98 -5.51
CA GLY A 47 14.95 1.77 -5.21
C GLY A 47 14.83 3.23 -5.67
N ILE A 48 13.61 3.72 -5.87
CA ILE A 48 13.35 5.11 -6.26
C ILE A 48 13.44 5.96 -4.97
N PRO A 49 14.35 6.95 -4.92
CA PRO A 49 14.40 7.89 -3.80
C PRO A 49 13.03 8.55 -3.64
N SER A 50 12.50 8.68 -2.41
CA SER A 50 11.19 9.31 -2.19
C SER A 50 11.10 10.76 -2.70
N ARG A 51 12.24 11.39 -3.00
CA ARG A 51 12.35 12.74 -3.57
C ARG A 51 12.18 12.79 -5.10
N ASP A 52 12.20 11.64 -5.76
CA ASP A 52 12.06 11.47 -7.22
C ASP A 52 10.63 11.06 -7.62
N LEU A 53 9.67 11.10 -6.70
CA LEU A 53 8.27 10.84 -7.02
C LEU A 53 7.67 12.05 -7.76
N PRO A 54 6.97 11.83 -8.90
CA PRO A 54 6.25 12.90 -9.58
C PRO A 54 5.10 13.44 -8.71
N GLU A 55 4.80 14.73 -8.87
CA GLU A 55 3.77 15.48 -8.14
C GLU A 55 2.33 15.01 -8.41
#